data_AF-A0A2T3A555-F1
#
_entry.id   AF-A0A2T3A555-F1
#
_cell.length_a   1.000
_cell.length_b   1.000
_cell.length_c   1.000
_cell.angle_alpha   90.00
_cell.angle_beta   90.00
_cell.angle_gamma   90.00
#
_symmetry.space_group_name_H-M   'P 1'
#
loop_
_entity.id
_entity.type
_entity.pdbx_description
1 polymer ?
#
loop_
_entity_poly.entity_id
_entity_poly.type
_entity_poly.pdbx_seq_one_letter_code
_entity_poly.pdbx_strand_id
1 'polypeptide(L)'
;SSRDRLFFAVKDSRSQRIIQHFPEACEFIDKRLNQAHRILVHCHLGVSRSATIVAAYLMYRDREHCDRILPAIIRKRPKVNPNQGFRRQLDVWYKTDF
;
A
#
# COMPACT_ATOMS: atom_id res chain seq x y z
N SER A 1 4.32 -1.65 25.91
CA SER A 1 4.79 -2.68 24.96
C SER A 1 4.17 -2.38 23.59
N SER A 2 4.88 -1.61 22.77
CA SER A 2 4.32 -0.84 21.65
C SER A 2 4.23 -1.67 20.37
N ARG A 3 3.00 -2.05 20.01
CA ARG A 3 2.51 -2.70 18.78
C ARG A 3 3.55 -2.93 17.67
N ASP A 4 4.14 -4.12 17.66
CA ASP A 4 4.97 -4.58 16.52
C ASP A 4 4.17 -4.85 15.23
N ARG A 5 2.85 -4.72 15.29
CA ARG A 5 1.91 -5.07 14.23
C ARG A 5 0.85 -3.99 14.07
N LEU A 6 0.60 -3.64 12.82
CA LEU A 6 -0.56 -2.87 12.37
C LEU A 6 -1.48 -3.80 11.57
N PHE A 7 -2.79 -3.72 11.81
CA PHE A 7 -3.78 -4.59 11.16
C PHE A 7 -5.00 -3.78 10.71
N PHE A 8 -5.43 -4.03 9.46
CA PHE A 8 -6.62 -3.43 8.88
C PHE A 8 -7.59 -4.53 8.42
N ALA A 9 -8.85 -4.44 8.87
CA ALA A 9 -9.92 -5.33 8.42
C ALA A 9 -10.47 -4.89 7.06
N VAL A 10 -9.80 -5.31 5.98
CA VAL A 10 -10.09 -4.87 4.60
C VAL A 10 -10.50 -6.06 3.72
N LYS A 11 -11.70 -5.97 3.11
CA LYS A 11 -12.16 -6.92 2.08
C LYS A 11 -11.51 -6.62 0.73
N ASP A 12 -11.25 -7.64 -0.07
CA ASP A 12 -10.74 -7.45 -1.44
C ASP A 12 -11.89 -7.26 -2.42
N SER A 13 -12.55 -6.10 -2.34
CA SER A 13 -13.65 -5.74 -3.22
C SER A 13 -13.44 -4.36 -3.82
N ARG A 14 -14.04 -4.12 -4.98
CA ARG A 14 -13.96 -2.82 -5.68
C ARG A 14 -14.63 -1.68 -4.91
N SER A 15 -15.56 -1.98 -4.00
CA SER A 15 -16.28 -1.02 -3.17
C SER A 15 -15.63 -0.76 -1.81
N GLN A 16 -14.66 -1.60 -1.41
CA GLN A 16 -13.98 -1.41 -0.13
C GLN A 16 -13.13 -0.14 -0.17
N ARG A 17 -13.31 0.73 0.84
CA ARG A 17 -12.47 1.92 1.05
C ARG A 17 -11.19 1.52 1.78
N ILE A 18 -10.12 1.30 1.03
CA ILE A 18 -8.78 1.03 1.58
C ILE A 18 -7.97 2.33 1.75
N ILE A 19 -8.29 3.38 0.99
CA ILE A 19 -7.61 4.68 1.01
C ILE A 19 -7.59 5.33 2.39
N GLN A 20 -8.63 5.11 3.20
CA GLN A 20 -8.71 5.63 4.56
C GLN A 20 -7.59 5.13 5.48
N HIS A 21 -6.92 4.04 5.11
CA HIS A 21 -5.81 3.45 5.86
C HIS A 21 -4.43 3.86 5.34
N PHE A 22 -4.34 4.57 4.20
CA PHE A 22 -3.06 4.92 3.60
C PHE A 22 -2.19 5.80 4.52
N PRO A 23 -2.71 6.86 5.19
CA PRO A 23 -1.88 7.69 6.06
C PRO A 23 -1.23 6.88 7.20
N GLU A 24 -2.04 6.15 7.98
CA GLU A 24 -1.56 5.33 9.09
C GLU A 24 -0.60 4.23 8.62
N ALA A 25 -0.87 3.61 7.47
CA ALA A 25 0.02 2.59 6.89
C ALA A 25 1.37 3.19 6.48
N CYS A 26 1.38 4.35 5.83
CA CYS A 26 2.61 5.02 5.39
C CYS A 26 3.45 5.42 6.60
N GLU A 27 2.84 6.06 7.61
CA GLU A 27 3.53 6.44 8.84
C GLU A 27 4.14 5.22 9.56
N PHE A 28 3.37 4.14 9.68
CA PHE A 28 3.87 2.91 10.30
C PHE A 28 5.04 2.29 9.53
N ILE A 29 4.94 2.20 8.20
CA ILE A 29 6.01 1.64 7.37
C ILE A 29 7.26 2.52 7.48
N ASP A 30 7.12 3.83 7.35
CA ASP A 30 8.23 4.77 7.34
C ASP A 30 9.00 4.76 8.67
N LYS A 31 8.28 4.88 9.79
CA LYS A 31 8.85 4.83 11.14
C LYS A 31 9.66 3.56 11.38
N ARG A 32 9.18 2.43 10.87
CA ARG A 32 9.82 1.12 11.08
C ARG A 32 11.04 0.91 10.19
N LEU A 33 10.99 1.37 8.93
CA LEU A 33 12.16 1.34 8.06
C LEU A 33 13.27 2.26 8.56
N ASN A 34 12.93 3.43 9.11
CA ASN A 34 13.88 4.37 9.72
C ASN A 34 14.57 3.82 10.98
N GLN A 35 13.95 2.84 11.65
CA GLN A 35 14.52 2.11 12.78
C GLN A 35 15.40 0.91 12.35
N ALA A 36 15.79 0.83 11.07
CA ALA A 36 16.52 -0.29 10.48
C ALA A 36 15.82 -1.66 10.63
N HIS A 37 14.49 -1.66 10.80
CA HIS A 37 13.71 -2.90 10.85
C HIS A 37 13.30 -3.35 9.46
N ARG A 38 13.07 -4.66 9.32
CA ARG A 38 12.41 -5.25 8.16
C ARG A 38 10.91 -5.34 8.44
N ILE A 39 10.10 -5.09 7.41
CA ILE A 39 8.63 -5.17 7.51
C ILE A 39 8.10 -6.19 6.53
N LEU A 40 7.11 -6.96 6.97
CA LEU A 40 6.29 -7.80 6.11
C LEU A 40 4.90 -7.17 5.96
N VAL A 41 4.56 -6.74 4.75
CA VAL A 41 3.19 -6.35 4.40
C VAL A 41 2.51 -7.50 3.68
N HIS A 42 1.49 -8.11 4.28
CA HIS A 42 0.81 -9.26 3.71
C HIS A 42 -0.72 -9.13 3.72
N CYS A 43 -1.37 -9.89 2.85
CA CYS A 43 -2.81 -10.13 2.87
C CYS A 43 -3.04 -11.62 2.59
N HIS A 44 -4.26 -12.05 2.26
CA HIS A 44 -4.51 -13.48 2.01
C HIS A 44 -3.69 -14.07 0.84
N LEU A 45 -3.80 -13.49 -0.37
CA LEU A 45 -3.09 -14.00 -1.57
C LEU A 45 -1.81 -13.22 -1.91
N GLY A 46 -1.58 -12.07 -1.28
CA GLY A 46 -0.49 -11.16 -1.65
C GLY A 46 -0.58 -10.65 -3.11
N VAL A 47 -1.80 -10.43 -3.61
CA VAL A 47 -2.09 -10.00 -4.99
C VAL A 47 -2.58 -8.54 -5.04
N SER A 48 -3.57 -8.20 -4.19
CA SER A 48 -4.31 -6.94 -4.31
C SER A 48 -4.15 -6.03 -3.09
N ARG A 49 -4.71 -6.38 -1.92
CA ARG A 49 -4.69 -5.51 -0.72
C ARG A 49 -3.29 -5.10 -0.25
N SER A 50 -2.40 -6.07 0.01
CA SER A 50 -1.04 -5.75 0.48
C SER A 50 -0.24 -4.99 -0.58
N ALA A 51 -0.39 -5.35 -1.85
CA ALA A 51 0.24 -4.64 -2.95
C ALA A 51 -0.25 -3.19 -3.07
N THR A 52 -1.52 -2.94 -2.78
CA THR A 52 -2.10 -1.58 -2.76
C THR A 52 -1.48 -0.75 -1.64
N ILE A 53 -1.31 -1.30 -0.44
CA ILE A 53 -0.65 -0.60 0.68
C ILE A 53 0.82 -0.31 0.35
N VAL A 54 1.54 -1.29 -0.22
CA VAL A 54 2.93 -1.07 -0.66
C VAL A 54 3.01 0.00 -1.74
N ALA A 55 2.08 0.00 -2.71
CA ALA A 55 2.01 1.03 -3.73
C ALA A 55 1.75 2.41 -3.12
N ALA A 56 0.78 2.55 -2.22
CA ALA A 56 0.49 3.82 -1.56
C ALA A 56 1.70 4.37 -0.80
N TYR A 57 2.46 3.51 -0.11
CA TYR A 57 3.71 3.91 0.57
C TYR A 57 4.81 4.34 -0.40
N LEU A 58 5.04 3.58 -1.48
CA LEU A 58 6.06 3.96 -2.47
C LEU A 58 5.69 5.25 -3.19
N MET A 59 4.41 5.48 -3.50
CA MET A 59 3.92 6.75 -4.04
C MET A 59 4.20 7.90 -3.07
N TYR A 60 3.89 7.72 -1.78
CA TYR A 60 4.14 8.69 -0.72
C TYR A 60 5.64 9.04 -0.58
N ARG A 61 6.50 8.02 -0.56
CA ARG A 61 7.94 8.17 -0.37
C ARG A 61 8.63 8.76 -1.60
N ASP A 62 8.31 8.25 -2.78
CA ASP A 62 9.00 8.60 -4.03
C ASP A 62 8.34 9.78 -4.76
N ARG A 63 7.16 10.25 -4.29
CA ARG A 63 6.33 11.29 -4.91
C ARG A 63 5.97 10.99 -6.37
N GLU A 64 5.75 9.70 -6.66
CA GLU A 64 5.49 9.19 -8.02
C GLU A 64 4.07 8.64 -8.17
N HIS A 65 3.52 8.74 -9.39
CA HIS A 65 2.18 8.23 -9.69
C HIS A 65 2.14 6.68 -9.72
N CYS A 66 0.95 6.11 -9.46
CA CYS A 66 0.76 4.66 -9.42
C CYS A 66 1.11 3.94 -10.74
N ASP A 67 1.06 4.65 -11.87
CA ASP A 67 1.44 4.11 -13.19
C ASP A 67 2.95 3.81 -13.29
N ARG A 68 3.79 4.46 -12.49
CA ARG A 68 5.22 4.13 -12.39
C ARG A 68 5.50 3.12 -11.29
N ILE A 69 4.79 3.25 -10.16
CA ILE A 69 4.99 2.41 -8.97
C ILE A 69 4.52 0.97 -9.18
N LEU A 70 3.32 0.74 -9.74
CA LEU A 70 2.78 -0.60 -9.89
C LEU A 70 3.62 -1.50 -10.81
N PRO A 71 4.10 -1.04 -11.98
CA PRO A 71 5.03 -1.83 -12.79
C PRO A 71 6.32 -2.20 -12.05
N ALA A 72 6.88 -1.30 -11.23
CA ALA A 72 8.07 -1.61 -10.44
C ALA A 72 7.82 -2.72 -9.41
N ILE A 73 6.66 -2.71 -8.74
CA ILE A 73 6.24 -3.79 -7.84
C ILE A 73 6.04 -5.09 -8.62
N ILE A 74 5.35 -5.05 -9.76
CA ILE A 74 5.05 -6.24 -10.59
C ILE A 74 6.34 -6.91 -11.08
N ARG A 75 7.37 -6.14 -11.46
CA ARG A 75 8.69 -6.68 -11.84
C ARG A 75 9.33 -7.52 -10.74
N LYS A 76 9.07 -7.22 -9.46
CA LYS A 76 9.54 -8.01 -8.31
C LYS A 76 8.57 -9.11 -7.88
N ARG A 77 7.27 -8.92 -8.12
CA ARG A 77 6.20 -9.88 -7.78
C ARG A 77 5.15 -9.93 -8.91
N PRO A 78 5.31 -10.80 -9.92
CA PRO A 78 4.48 -10.82 -11.13
C PRO A 78 2.98 -11.05 -10.89
N LYS A 79 2.61 -11.69 -9.76
CA LYS A 79 1.21 -11.93 -9.39
C LYS A 79 0.48 -10.69 -8.85
N VAL A 80 1.17 -9.56 -8.65
CA VAL A 80 0.54 -8.33 -8.14
C VAL A 80 -0.46 -7.80 -9.15
N ASN A 81 -1.70 -7.64 -8.70
CA ASN A 81 -2.77 -7.04 -9.48
C ASN A 81 -3.84 -6.47 -8.55
N PRO A 82 -3.68 -5.23 -8.07
CA PRO A 82 -4.73 -4.54 -7.31
C PRO A 82 -6.03 -4.50 -8.10
N ASN A 83 -7.16 -4.74 -7.40
CA ASN A 83 -8.46 -4.61 -8.04
C ASN A 83 -8.69 -3.16 -8.53
N GLN A 84 -9.58 -2.98 -9.51
CA GLN A 84 -9.79 -1.68 -10.15
C GLN A 84 -10.25 -0.59 -9.17
N GLY A 85 -11.00 -0.94 -8.12
CA GLY A 85 -11.42 0.02 -7.09
C GLY A 85 -10.25 0.54 -6.26
N PHE A 86 -9.26 -0.31 -5.99
CA PHE A 86 -8.03 0.08 -5.32
C PHE A 86 -7.11 0.90 -6.21
N ARG A 87 -7.01 0.59 -7.51
CA ARG A 87 -6.28 1.43 -8.47
C ARG A 87 -6.83 2.85 -8.54
N ARG A 88 -8.16 3.01 -8.61
CA ARG A 88 -8.81 4.33 -8.54
C ARG A 88 -8.51 5.05 -7.24
N GLN A 89 -8.48 4.34 -6.12
CA GLN A 89 -8.13 4.91 -4.82
C GLN A 89 -6.65 5.34 -4.74
N LEU A 90 -5.73 4.66 -5.43
CA LEU A 90 -4.33 5.12 -5.55
C LEU A 90 -4.22 6.41 -6.38
N ASP A 91 -4.98 6.52 -7.47
CA ASP A 91 -5.05 7.78 -8.25
C ASP A 91 -5.61 8.93 -7.42
N VAL A 92 -6.67 8.69 -6.63
CA VAL A 92 -7.19 9.70 -5.67
C VAL A 92 -6.13 10.06 -4.63
N TRP A 93 -5.40 9.08 -4.09
CA TRP A 93 -4.33 9.31 -3.12
C TRP A 93 -3.23 10.22 -3.65
N TYR A 94 -2.82 10.04 -4.90
CA TYR A 94 -1.84 10.92 -5.54
C TYR A 94 -2.37 12.36 -5.70
N LYS A 95 -3.64 12.51 -6.09
CA LYS A 95 -4.28 13.83 -6.29
C LYS A 95 -4.51 14.63 -5.01
N THR A 96 -4.51 13.97 -3.86
CA THR A 96 -4.62 14.63 -2.56
C THR A 96 -3.28 15.14 -2.01
N ASP A 97 -2.19 15.03 -2.80
CA ASP A 97 -0.85 15.60 -2.58
C ASP A 97 -0.10 15.16 -1.31
N PHE A 98 -0.51 14.03 -0.74
CA PHE A 98 0.05 13.37 0.45
C PHE A 98 0.10 14.21 1.74
#